data_AF-A0A0R2JED9-F1
#
_entry.id   AF-A0A0R2JED9-F1
#
_cell.length_a   1.000
_cell.length_b   1.000
_cell.length_c   1.000
_cell.angle_alpha   90.00
_cell.angle_beta   90.00
_cell.angle_gamma   90.00
#
_symmetry.space_group_name_H-M   'P 1'
#
loop_
_entity.id
_entity.type
_entity.pdbx_description
1 polymer ?
#
loop_
_entity_poly.entity_id
_entity_poly.type
_entity_poly.pdbx_seq_one_letter_code
_entity_poly.pdbx_strand_id
1 'polypeptide(L)'
;MQIQLLYISVAGNTKSFVNHLVNFSRSQADNLELIPTELTTSAAEIQLTLPTIVFVPTYLDGGNGIDQGVREIMTTDLYDTLTDLPNFDNIIGIIGSGNKNFNAQYLLTARRYSLAFNAPLIDNYELRGTKTDIKRVYQTIFTLDNQPAEKTKHPVQQIYRAFNAQQQPTYLLVNHDTKWVSPLLEQLSDQQSTPSITALDQLNQLYSKQIGLLGNQHYQMHLAYEFG
;
A
#
# COMPACT_ATOMS: atom_id res chain seq x y z
N MET A 1 -15.15 -2.46 19.21
CA MET A 1 -14.51 -1.47 18.33
C MET A 1 -14.47 -2.07 16.94
N GLN A 2 -14.88 -1.35 15.90
CA GLN A 2 -15.18 -1.97 14.60
C GLN A 2 -14.37 -1.32 13.47
N ILE A 3 -13.64 -2.13 12.72
CA ILE A 3 -12.91 -1.71 11.52
C ILE A 3 -13.40 -2.53 10.33
N GLN A 4 -13.75 -1.85 9.25
CA GLN A 4 -14.09 -2.48 7.98
C GLN A 4 -12.81 -2.89 7.24
N LEU A 5 -12.77 -4.14 6.77
CA LEU A 5 -11.75 -4.62 5.85
C LEU A 5 -12.37 -4.68 4.46
N LEU A 6 -12.22 -3.61 3.66
CA LEU A 6 -12.71 -3.56 2.29
C LEU A 6 -11.67 -4.19 1.36
N TYR A 7 -12.05 -5.16 0.54
CA TYR A 7 -11.08 -5.87 -0.29
C TYR A 7 -11.66 -6.42 -1.59
N ILE A 8 -10.80 -6.63 -2.58
CA ILE A 8 -11.09 -7.44 -3.78
C ILE A 8 -10.18 -8.66 -3.81
N SER A 9 -10.68 -9.78 -4.31
CA SER A 9 -9.93 -11.04 -4.35
C SER A 9 -10.19 -11.82 -5.64
N VAL A 10 -9.28 -11.71 -6.60
CA VAL A 10 -9.37 -12.39 -7.90
C VAL A 10 -9.14 -13.91 -7.78
N ALA A 11 -7.99 -14.33 -7.25
CA ALA A 11 -7.59 -15.74 -7.14
C ALA A 11 -7.79 -16.34 -5.73
N GLY A 12 -8.53 -15.66 -4.85
CA GLY A 12 -8.81 -16.13 -3.49
C GLY A 12 -7.70 -15.88 -2.45
N ASN A 13 -6.52 -15.37 -2.84
CA ASN A 13 -5.41 -15.12 -1.91
C ASN A 13 -5.76 -14.05 -0.85
N THR A 14 -6.27 -12.89 -1.28
CA THR A 14 -6.69 -11.80 -0.39
C THR A 14 -7.84 -12.25 0.52
N LYS A 15 -8.85 -12.93 -0.03
CA LYS A 15 -9.96 -13.52 0.73
C LYS A 15 -9.47 -14.48 1.80
N SER A 16 -8.54 -15.38 1.44
CA SER A 16 -7.90 -16.30 2.39
C SER A 16 -7.22 -15.53 3.51
N PHE A 17 -6.41 -14.51 3.19
CA PHE A 17 -5.72 -13.71 4.20
C PHE A 17 -6.70 -13.01 5.15
N VAL A 18 -7.69 -12.31 4.61
CA VAL A 18 -8.72 -11.59 5.39
C VAL A 18 -9.48 -12.54 6.33
N ASN A 19 -9.87 -13.73 5.85
CA ASN A 19 -10.54 -14.72 6.69
C ASN A 19 -9.66 -15.19 7.87
N HIS A 20 -8.38 -15.45 7.63
CA HIS A 20 -7.47 -15.82 8.71
C HIS A 20 -7.23 -14.66 9.70
N LEU A 21 -7.19 -13.42 9.21
CA LEU A 21 -7.01 -12.23 10.03
C LEU A 21 -8.22 -12.00 10.96
N VAL A 22 -9.44 -12.12 10.42
CA VAL A 22 -10.69 -12.03 11.21
C VAL A 22 -10.78 -13.18 12.22
N ASN A 23 -10.38 -14.40 11.86
CA ASN A 23 -10.35 -15.51 12.80
C ASN A 23 -9.31 -15.29 13.91
N PHE A 24 -8.15 -14.71 13.58
CA PHE A 24 -7.13 -14.37 14.54
C PHE A 24 -7.56 -13.24 15.49
N SER A 25 -8.32 -12.23 15.02
CA SER A 25 -8.83 -11.15 15.88
C SER A 25 -9.79 -11.69 16.94
N ARG A 26 -10.66 -12.63 16.57
CA ARG A 26 -11.61 -13.28 17.50
C ARG A 26 -10.95 -14.06 18.63
N SER A 27 -9.67 -14.45 18.48
CA SER A 27 -8.94 -15.15 19.54
C SER A 27 -8.18 -14.20 20.47
N GLN A 28 -8.18 -12.89 20.20
CA GLN A 28 -7.55 -11.91 21.07
C GLN A 28 -8.51 -11.46 22.18
N ALA A 29 -7.93 -11.04 23.31
CA ALA A 29 -8.67 -10.53 24.45
C ALA A 29 -9.04 -9.03 24.30
N ASP A 30 -8.57 -8.40 23.23
CA ASP A 30 -8.91 -7.04 22.91
C ASP A 30 -10.26 -6.97 22.16
N ASN A 31 -11.00 -5.88 22.30
CA ASN A 31 -12.36 -5.75 21.76
C ASN A 31 -12.37 -5.26 20.29
N LEU A 32 -11.34 -5.59 19.50
CA LEU A 32 -11.25 -5.24 18.08
C LEU A 32 -12.03 -6.25 17.22
N GLU A 33 -13.08 -5.76 16.59
CA GLU A 33 -13.90 -6.48 15.64
C GLU A 33 -13.54 -6.04 14.21
N LEU A 34 -13.11 -7.01 13.40
CA LEU A 34 -12.79 -6.80 12.00
C LEU A 34 -13.94 -7.28 11.13
N ILE A 35 -14.49 -6.39 10.30
CA ILE A 35 -15.68 -6.64 9.47
C ILE A 35 -15.26 -6.79 8.01
N PRO A 36 -15.14 -8.02 7.49
CA PRO A 36 -14.73 -8.25 6.11
C PRO A 36 -15.83 -7.84 5.12
N THR A 37 -15.49 -6.97 4.18
CA THR A 37 -16.35 -6.53 3.07
C THR A 37 -15.65 -6.85 1.75
N GLU A 38 -16.05 -7.95 1.11
CA GLU A 38 -15.53 -8.31 -0.22
C GLU A 38 -16.30 -7.55 -1.30
N LEU A 39 -15.59 -6.79 -2.13
CA LEU A 39 -16.16 -6.24 -3.36
C LEU A 39 -16.39 -7.39 -4.34
N THR A 40 -17.67 -7.62 -4.65
CA THR A 40 -18.11 -8.59 -5.66
C THR A 40 -18.90 -7.87 -6.74
N THR A 41 -18.99 -8.44 -7.94
CA THR A 41 -19.71 -7.88 -9.09
C THR A 41 -21.22 -7.70 -8.85
N SER A 42 -21.76 -8.28 -7.78
CA SER A 42 -23.12 -8.06 -7.27
C SER A 42 -23.07 -7.00 -6.16
N ALA A 43 -22.89 -5.74 -6.53
CA ALA A 43 -22.65 -4.68 -5.57
C ALA A 43 -23.90 -4.36 -4.72
N ALA A 44 -23.87 -4.77 -3.44
CA ALA A 44 -24.43 -3.91 -2.42
C ALA A 44 -23.63 -2.58 -2.44
N GLU A 45 -24.31 -1.46 -2.27
CA GLU A 45 -23.67 -0.15 -2.25
C GLU A 45 -22.58 -0.12 -1.17
N ILE A 46 -21.31 0.01 -1.58
CA ILE A 46 -20.19 0.11 -0.63
C ILE A 46 -20.31 1.46 0.08
N GLN A 47 -20.36 1.43 1.39
CA GLN A 47 -20.39 2.63 2.23
C GLN A 47 -19.22 2.58 3.21
N LEU A 48 -18.51 3.70 3.32
CA LEU A 48 -17.45 3.89 4.31
C LEU A 48 -18.02 4.56 5.56
N THR A 49 -18.86 3.87 6.32
CA THR A 49 -19.44 4.40 7.59
C THR A 49 -18.62 4.07 8.83
N LEU A 50 -17.64 3.17 8.69
CA LEU A 50 -16.67 2.77 9.73
C LEU A 50 -15.27 3.19 9.28
N PRO A 51 -14.29 3.27 10.20
CA PRO A 51 -12.89 3.27 9.80
C PRO A 51 -12.60 2.04 8.92
N THR A 52 -12.03 2.28 7.74
CA THR A 52 -11.86 1.27 6.69
C THR A 52 -10.39 1.10 6.34
N ILE A 53 -9.97 -0.16 6.25
CA ILE A 53 -8.69 -0.55 5.69
C ILE A 53 -8.94 -1.26 4.36
N VAL A 54 -8.29 -0.77 3.32
CA VAL A 54 -8.43 -1.31 1.97
C VAL A 54 -7.32 -2.32 1.69
N PHE A 55 -7.70 -3.55 1.31
CA PHE A 55 -6.78 -4.58 0.88
C PHE A 55 -6.83 -4.71 -0.64
N VAL A 56 -5.69 -4.48 -1.30
CA VAL A 56 -5.60 -4.51 -2.76
C VAL A 56 -4.47 -5.46 -3.22
N PRO A 57 -4.79 -6.53 -3.99
CA PRO A 57 -3.77 -7.34 -4.63
C PRO A 57 -3.23 -6.64 -5.88
N THR A 58 -1.98 -6.89 -6.23
CA THR A 58 -1.34 -6.29 -7.40
C THR A 58 -1.53 -7.18 -8.63
N TYR A 59 -2.27 -6.67 -9.63
CA TYR A 59 -2.43 -7.27 -10.96
C TYR A 59 -2.14 -6.22 -12.03
N LEU A 60 -1.13 -6.47 -12.86
CA LEU A 60 -0.65 -5.55 -13.89
C LEU A 60 -0.57 -6.26 -15.25
N ASP A 61 -0.75 -5.52 -16.34
CA ASP A 61 -0.77 -6.04 -17.72
C ASP A 61 0.62 -6.39 -18.31
N GLY A 62 1.69 -6.20 -17.54
CA GLY A 62 3.06 -6.56 -17.92
C GLY A 62 4.06 -5.46 -17.56
N GLY A 63 5.06 -5.27 -18.42
CA GLY A 63 6.13 -4.30 -18.23
C GLY A 63 7.06 -4.63 -17.06
N ASN A 64 7.88 -3.66 -16.69
CA ASN A 64 8.83 -3.79 -15.57
C ASN A 64 8.46 -2.93 -14.36
N GLY A 65 7.41 -2.10 -14.47
CA GLY A 65 6.99 -1.16 -13.42
C GLY A 65 7.93 0.03 -13.24
N ILE A 66 8.80 0.27 -14.21
CA ILE A 66 9.91 1.22 -14.14
C ILE A 66 9.82 2.23 -15.32
N ASP A 67 10.02 1.77 -16.55
CA ASP A 67 9.98 2.59 -17.78
C ASP A 67 9.03 2.03 -18.85
N GLN A 68 8.70 0.74 -18.75
CA GLN A 68 7.65 0.11 -19.54
C GLN A 68 6.36 0.29 -18.77
N GLY A 69 5.55 1.26 -19.19
CA GLY A 69 4.30 1.62 -18.54
C GLY A 69 3.45 0.40 -18.19
N VAL A 70 2.97 0.36 -16.95
CA VAL A 70 2.17 -0.75 -16.42
C VAL A 70 0.79 -0.25 -16.02
N ARG A 71 -0.25 -0.97 -16.42
CA ARG A 71 -1.65 -0.66 -16.10
C ARG A 71 -2.20 -1.69 -15.14
N GLU A 72 -2.99 -1.21 -14.20
CA GLU A 72 -3.76 -2.07 -13.31
C GLU A 72 -4.83 -2.81 -14.11
N ILE A 73 -4.98 -4.11 -13.83
CA ILE A 73 -5.99 -4.98 -14.43
C ILE A 73 -6.65 -5.82 -13.35
N MET A 74 -7.85 -6.34 -13.62
CA MET A 74 -8.63 -7.25 -12.75
C MET A 74 -9.03 -6.71 -11.37
N THR A 75 -8.51 -5.56 -10.97
CA THR A 75 -8.70 -4.94 -9.65
C THR A 75 -9.21 -3.51 -9.74
N THR A 76 -9.42 -3.01 -10.96
CA THR A 76 -9.90 -1.64 -11.26
C THR A 76 -11.27 -1.36 -10.67
N ASP A 77 -12.14 -2.36 -10.55
CA ASP A 77 -13.46 -2.19 -9.92
C ASP A 77 -13.36 -1.64 -8.50
N LEU A 78 -12.29 -1.99 -7.76
CA LEU A 78 -12.04 -1.44 -6.43
C LEU A 78 -11.64 0.04 -6.50
N TYR A 79 -10.79 0.41 -7.46
CA TYR A 79 -10.39 1.80 -7.69
C TYR A 79 -11.61 2.66 -8.06
N ASP A 80 -12.41 2.19 -9.01
CA ASP A 80 -13.60 2.89 -9.51
C ASP A 80 -14.62 3.04 -8.39
N THR A 81 -14.89 1.97 -7.64
CA THR A 81 -15.77 2.01 -6.46
C THR A 81 -15.32 3.06 -5.45
N LEU A 82 -14.02 3.15 -5.15
CA LEU A 82 -13.51 4.13 -4.19
C LEU A 82 -13.53 5.55 -4.73
N THR A 83 -13.37 5.74 -6.05
CA THR A 83 -13.37 7.04 -6.72
C THR A 83 -14.79 7.62 -6.80
N ASP A 84 -15.80 6.77 -6.93
CA ASP A 84 -17.21 7.16 -6.99
C ASP A 84 -17.79 7.54 -5.61
N LEU A 85 -17.05 7.29 -4.52
CA LEU A 85 -17.47 7.69 -3.18
C LEU A 85 -17.40 9.22 -3.00
N PRO A 86 -18.33 9.82 -2.25
CA PRO A 86 -18.35 11.27 -2.03
C PRO A 86 -17.11 11.78 -1.28
N ASN A 87 -16.50 10.94 -0.44
CA ASN A 87 -15.17 11.13 0.10
C ASN A 87 -14.60 9.75 0.50
N PHE A 88 -13.28 9.70 0.69
CA PHE A 88 -12.54 8.54 1.16
C PHE A 88 -11.93 8.80 2.54
N ASP A 89 -12.54 9.68 3.34
CA ASP A 89 -11.98 10.10 4.62
C ASP A 89 -11.95 8.98 5.67
N ASN A 90 -12.78 7.97 5.52
CA ASN A 90 -12.76 6.83 6.42
C ASN A 90 -11.73 5.77 6.01
N ILE A 91 -11.01 5.93 4.90
CA ILE A 91 -9.87 5.07 4.58
C ILE A 91 -8.70 5.47 5.47
N ILE A 92 -8.45 4.66 6.49
CA ILE A 92 -7.39 4.89 7.49
C ILE A 92 -6.09 4.15 7.14
N GLY A 93 -6.12 3.27 6.12
CA GLY A 93 -4.91 2.62 5.62
C GLY A 93 -5.15 1.72 4.42
N ILE A 94 -4.07 1.50 3.66
CA ILE A 94 -3.99 0.56 2.55
C ILE A 94 -3.07 -0.59 2.95
N ILE A 95 -3.47 -1.82 2.65
CA ILE A 95 -2.64 -3.02 2.77
C ILE A 95 -2.52 -3.69 1.39
N GLY A 96 -1.28 -3.89 0.94
CA GLY A 96 -1.03 -4.50 -0.36
C GLY A 96 -0.78 -6.00 -0.29
N SER A 97 -1.23 -6.73 -1.31
CA SER A 97 -0.74 -8.08 -1.62
C SER A 97 -0.03 -8.10 -2.97
N GLY A 98 0.99 -8.94 -3.10
CA GLY A 98 1.73 -9.11 -4.35
C GLY A 98 2.58 -10.37 -4.36
N ASN A 99 3.46 -10.47 -5.34
CA ASN A 99 4.46 -11.52 -5.48
C ASN A 99 5.84 -10.89 -5.70
N LYS A 100 6.81 -11.21 -4.84
CA LYS A 100 8.13 -10.56 -4.83
C LYS A 100 8.95 -10.84 -6.09
N ASN A 101 8.61 -11.90 -6.83
CA ASN A 101 9.23 -12.20 -8.12
C ASN A 101 9.02 -11.09 -9.16
N PHE A 102 8.10 -10.15 -8.91
CA PHE A 102 7.84 -9.00 -9.78
C PHE A 102 8.66 -7.74 -9.43
N ASN A 103 9.61 -7.81 -8.48
CA ASN A 103 10.56 -6.75 -8.16
C ASN A 103 9.91 -5.37 -7.96
N ALA A 104 10.20 -4.36 -8.81
CA ALA A 104 9.64 -3.00 -8.73
C ALA A 104 8.11 -2.99 -8.70
N GLN A 105 7.46 -3.96 -9.33
CA GLN A 105 6.02 -4.04 -9.40
C GLN A 105 5.39 -4.61 -8.13
N TYR A 106 6.15 -5.25 -7.25
CA TYR A 106 5.61 -5.77 -6.00
C TYR A 106 4.93 -4.63 -5.22
N LEU A 107 3.63 -4.78 -4.91
CA LEU A 107 2.77 -3.81 -4.22
C LEU A 107 2.55 -2.48 -4.95
N LEU A 108 2.86 -2.40 -6.26
CA LEU A 108 2.74 -1.15 -7.00
C LEU A 108 1.31 -0.58 -6.99
N THR A 109 0.29 -1.44 -7.09
CA THR A 109 -1.12 -1.01 -7.00
C THR A 109 -1.43 -0.39 -5.64
N ALA A 110 -1.01 -1.03 -4.54
CA ALA A 110 -1.24 -0.51 -3.18
C ALA A 110 -0.56 0.84 -2.96
N ARG A 111 0.66 1.04 -3.49
CA ARG A 111 1.33 2.34 -3.45
C ARG A 111 0.62 3.41 -4.27
N ARG A 112 0.05 3.05 -5.43
CA ARG A 112 -0.76 3.97 -6.25
C ARG A 112 -2.05 4.37 -5.53
N TYR A 113 -2.74 3.42 -4.90
CA TYR A 113 -3.93 3.69 -4.10
C TYR A 113 -3.63 4.60 -2.92
N SER A 114 -2.51 4.36 -2.25
CA SER A 114 -2.03 5.17 -1.14
C SER A 114 -1.86 6.64 -1.52
N LEU A 115 -1.40 6.93 -2.74
CA LEU A 115 -1.35 8.29 -3.28
C LEU A 115 -2.73 8.81 -3.70
N ALA A 116 -3.49 8.01 -4.45
CA ALA A 116 -4.78 8.43 -5.02
C ALA A 116 -5.81 8.78 -3.94
N PHE A 117 -5.86 8.00 -2.87
CA PHE A 117 -6.84 8.15 -1.78
C PHE A 117 -6.26 8.82 -0.53
N ASN A 118 -5.04 9.40 -0.62
CA ASN A 118 -4.37 10.07 0.49
C ASN A 118 -4.40 9.27 1.81
N ALA A 119 -4.12 7.97 1.72
CA ALA A 119 -4.17 7.04 2.83
C ALA A 119 -2.81 6.34 2.98
N PRO A 120 -2.31 6.11 4.21
CA PRO A 120 -1.01 5.48 4.39
C PRO A 120 -1.01 4.03 3.91
N LEU A 121 0.07 3.59 3.24
CA LEU A 121 0.36 2.17 3.07
C LEU A 121 0.90 1.66 4.41
N ILE A 122 0.02 1.03 5.19
CA ILE A 122 0.31 0.65 6.57
C ILE A 122 0.95 -0.72 6.66
N ASP A 123 0.67 -1.60 5.70
CA ASP A 123 1.24 -2.93 5.71
C ASP A 123 1.14 -3.67 4.35
N ASN A 124 1.68 -4.88 4.29
CA ASN A 124 1.62 -5.78 3.14
C ASN A 124 1.87 -7.25 3.50
N TYR A 125 1.63 -8.11 2.52
CA TYR A 125 1.98 -9.53 2.56
C TYR A 125 2.20 -10.08 1.14
N GLU A 126 2.75 -11.29 1.05
CA GLU A 126 2.98 -11.99 -0.22
C GLU A 126 1.93 -13.09 -0.44
N LEU A 127 1.33 -13.12 -1.64
CA LEU A 127 0.29 -14.07 -2.02
C LEU A 127 -0.86 -14.13 -0.99
N ARG A 128 -1.01 -15.25 -0.28
CA ARG A 128 -2.04 -15.47 0.76
C ARG A 128 -1.58 -15.14 2.18
N GLY A 129 -0.35 -14.64 2.33
CA GLY A 129 0.32 -14.39 3.59
C GLY A 129 0.64 -15.65 4.40
N THR A 130 1.40 -15.44 5.47
CA THR A 130 1.82 -16.42 6.46
C THR A 130 1.18 -16.12 7.81
N LYS A 131 1.33 -17.03 8.79
CA LYS A 131 0.89 -16.76 10.17
C LYS A 131 1.60 -15.55 10.78
N THR A 132 2.86 -15.32 10.42
CA THR A 132 3.63 -14.15 10.85
C THR A 132 3.02 -12.88 10.28
N ASP A 133 2.65 -12.87 9.00
CA ASP A 133 1.97 -11.74 8.38
C ASP A 133 0.62 -11.44 9.05
N ILE A 134 -0.15 -12.47 9.41
CA ILE A 134 -1.42 -12.29 10.13
C ILE A 134 -1.21 -11.59 11.47
N LYS A 135 -0.24 -12.05 12.28
CA LYS A 135 0.07 -11.42 13.58
C LYS A 135 0.53 -9.97 13.41
N ARG A 136 1.44 -9.74 12.46
CA ARG A 136 2.02 -8.43 12.19
C ARG A 136 0.96 -7.44 11.71
N VAL A 137 0.19 -7.81 10.68
CA VAL A 137 -0.91 -6.97 10.17
C VAL A 137 -1.93 -6.70 11.26
N TYR A 138 -2.30 -7.70 12.07
CA TYR A 138 -3.21 -7.49 13.18
C TYR A 138 -2.69 -6.43 14.17
N GLN A 139 -1.44 -6.53 14.58
CA GLN A 139 -0.80 -5.56 15.49
C GLN A 139 -0.75 -4.16 14.89
N THR A 140 -0.46 -4.04 13.58
CA THR A 140 -0.51 -2.77 12.85
C THR A 140 -1.91 -2.16 12.93
N ILE A 141 -2.96 -2.92 12.63
CA ILE A 141 -4.36 -2.47 12.68
C ILE A 141 -4.76 -2.07 14.11
N PHE A 142 -4.42 -2.90 15.10
CA PHE A 142 -4.72 -2.64 16.50
C PHE A 142 -4.04 -1.37 17.01
N THR A 143 -2.79 -1.11 16.61
CA THR A 143 -2.07 0.11 17.00
C THR A 143 -2.68 1.34 16.36
N LEU A 144 -3.02 1.27 15.07
CA LEU A 144 -3.66 2.36 14.33
C LEU A 144 -5.01 2.76 14.91
N ASP A 145 -5.74 1.82 15.48
CA ASP A 145 -7.00 2.17 16.13
C ASP A 145 -6.78 2.95 17.44
N ASN A 146 -5.88 2.44 18.30
CA ASN A 146 -5.57 3.07 19.58
C ASN A 146 -4.84 4.41 19.43
N GLN A 147 -4.16 4.61 18.31
CA GLN A 147 -3.49 5.83 17.91
C GLN A 147 -3.77 6.04 16.43
N PRO A 148 -4.88 6.73 16.07
CA PRO A 148 -5.19 7.03 14.69
C PRO A 148 -3.95 7.62 14.05
N ALA A 149 -3.40 6.94 13.05
CA ALA A 149 -2.40 7.60 12.23
C ALA A 149 -3.04 8.90 11.77
N GLU A 150 -2.38 10.03 12.01
CA GLU A 150 -2.78 11.24 11.32
C GLU A 150 -2.86 10.86 9.83
N LYS A 151 -3.89 11.35 9.13
CA LYS A 151 -3.86 11.38 7.67
C LYS A 151 -2.78 12.36 7.23
N THR A 152 -1.54 12.03 7.55
CA THR A 152 -0.37 12.76 7.12
C THR A 152 -0.16 12.36 5.69
N LYS A 153 -0.28 13.36 4.81
CA LYS A 153 0.46 13.42 3.54
C LYS A 153 1.76 12.68 3.73
N HIS A 154 1.97 11.58 3.02
CA HIS A 154 3.14 10.68 3.10
C HIS A 154 4.39 11.48 3.51
N PRO A 155 4.81 11.47 4.78
CA PRO A 155 5.79 12.46 5.24
C PRO A 155 7.10 12.19 4.51
N VAL A 156 7.44 13.00 3.51
CA VAL A 156 8.63 12.74 2.71
C VAL A 156 9.83 13.25 3.49
N GLN A 157 10.81 12.37 3.69
CA GLN A 157 12.08 12.72 4.34
C GLN A 157 13.19 12.90 3.31
N GLN A 158 13.08 12.20 2.18
CA GLN A 158 14.06 12.25 1.12
C GLN A 158 13.37 12.19 -0.24
N ILE A 159 13.79 13.07 -1.14
CA ILE A 159 13.39 13.03 -2.56
C ILE A 159 14.64 12.69 -3.37
N TYR A 160 14.54 11.70 -4.25
CA TYR A 160 15.52 11.47 -5.32
C TYR A 160 14.91 11.93 -6.63
N ARG A 161 15.71 12.59 -7.47
CA ARG A 161 15.30 13.07 -8.78
C ARG A 161 16.30 12.68 -9.84
N ALA A 162 15.82 12.17 -10.98
CA ALA A 162 16.58 12.05 -12.21
C ALA A 162 15.77 12.64 -13.38
N PHE A 163 16.37 12.76 -14.55
CA PHE A 163 15.70 13.18 -15.78
C PHE A 163 15.64 12.03 -16.78
N ASN A 164 14.52 11.90 -17.49
CA ASN A 164 14.40 10.96 -18.59
C ASN A 164 15.09 11.49 -19.87
N ALA A 165 15.08 10.68 -20.94
CA ALA A 165 15.70 11.04 -22.21
C ALA A 165 15.13 12.34 -22.83
N GLN A 166 13.90 12.70 -22.47
CA GLN A 166 13.19 13.91 -22.90
C GLN A 166 13.39 15.09 -21.94
N GLN A 167 14.32 15.01 -20.98
CA GLN A 167 14.58 16.05 -19.97
C GLN A 167 13.37 16.35 -19.05
N GLN A 168 12.45 15.39 -18.91
CA GLN A 168 11.37 15.49 -17.93
C GLN A 168 11.83 14.89 -16.60
N PRO A 169 11.55 15.55 -15.46
CA PRO A 169 11.97 15.07 -14.16
C PRO A 169 11.13 13.86 -13.73
N THR A 170 11.79 12.89 -13.10
CA THR A 170 11.16 11.76 -12.42
C THR A 170 11.62 11.74 -10.98
N TYR A 171 10.69 11.50 -10.07
CA TYR A 171 10.88 11.60 -8.64
C TYR A 171 10.63 10.26 -7.95
N LEU A 172 11.39 10.01 -6.88
CA LEU A 172 11.18 8.94 -5.94
C LEU A 172 11.18 9.52 -4.53
N LEU A 173 10.06 9.36 -3.83
CA LEU A 173 9.82 9.91 -2.51
C LEU A 173 10.01 8.79 -1.50
N VAL A 174 10.73 9.08 -0.41
CA VAL A 174 11.11 8.09 0.58
C VAL A 174 10.87 8.64 1.98
N ASN A 175 10.26 7.79 2.80
CA ASN A 175 10.25 7.94 4.25
C ASN A 175 10.98 6.74 4.86
N HIS A 176 12.08 7.01 5.55
CA HIS A 176 12.92 5.96 6.13
C HIS A 176 12.37 5.44 7.45
N ASP A 177 11.51 6.19 8.14
CA ASP A 177 10.89 5.77 9.40
C ASP A 177 9.73 4.82 9.15
N THR A 178 8.79 5.20 8.28
CA THR A 178 7.64 4.37 7.87
C THR A 178 7.99 3.34 6.81
N LYS A 179 9.25 3.34 6.34
CA LYS A 179 9.76 2.50 5.25
C LYS A 179 8.97 2.66 3.94
N TRP A 180 8.21 3.75 3.80
CA TRP A 180 7.43 4.02 2.61
C TRP A 180 8.32 4.50 1.47
N VAL A 181 8.11 3.90 0.30
CA VAL A 181 8.79 4.24 -0.96
C VAL A 181 7.70 4.48 -2.00
N SER A 182 7.68 5.64 -2.65
CA SER A 182 6.68 5.95 -3.67
C SER A 182 6.86 5.13 -4.95
N PRO A 183 5.84 5.02 -5.81
CA PRO A 183 6.09 4.77 -7.22
C PRO A 183 6.91 5.92 -7.82
N LEU A 184 7.46 5.71 -9.02
CA LEU A 184 8.11 6.79 -9.74
C LEU A 184 7.04 7.80 -10.17
N LEU A 185 7.27 9.06 -9.84
CA LEU A 185 6.34 10.16 -10.13
C LEU A 185 6.95 11.08 -11.18
N GLU A 186 6.17 11.45 -12.19
CA GLU A 186 6.59 12.46 -13.17
C GLU A 186 6.30 13.89 -12.68
N GLN A 187 5.42 14.02 -11.68
CA GLN A 187 5.01 15.29 -11.08
C GLN A 187 4.97 15.16 -9.56
N LEU A 188 5.44 16.20 -8.87
CA LEU A 188 5.24 16.37 -7.43
C LEU A 188 4.06 17.32 -7.23
N SER A 189 3.12 16.97 -6.35
CA SER A 189 2.14 17.94 -5.88
C SER A 189 2.82 18.95 -4.95
N ASP A 190 2.42 20.22 -5.01
CA ASP A 190 3.02 21.34 -4.24
C ASP A 190 2.86 21.22 -2.70
N GLN A 191 2.41 20.08 -2.21
CA GLN A 191 1.99 19.90 -0.83
C GLN A 191 3.01 19.15 0.00
N GLN A 192 4.15 19.78 0.29
CA GLN A 192 4.94 19.58 1.50
C GLN A 192 6.10 20.57 1.52
N SER A 193 6.46 21.09 2.70
CA SER A 193 7.76 21.71 2.96
C SER A 193 8.84 20.76 2.48
N THR A 194 9.40 21.03 1.30
CA THR A 194 10.17 20.03 0.55
C THR A 194 11.44 19.68 1.31
N PRO A 195 11.64 18.41 1.70
CA PRO A 195 12.95 17.94 2.15
C PRO A 195 14.00 18.12 1.04
N SER A 196 15.28 17.99 1.39
CA SER A 196 16.38 18.13 0.43
C SER A 196 16.24 17.14 -0.73
N ILE A 197 16.33 17.66 -1.97
CA ILE A 197 16.31 16.86 -3.19
C ILE A 197 17.73 16.38 -3.50
N THR A 198 17.92 15.07 -3.56
CA THR A 198 19.15 14.45 -4.07
C THR A 198 19.00 14.21 -5.56
N ALA A 199 19.78 14.94 -6.37
CA ALA A 199 19.84 14.74 -7.80
C ALA A 199 20.69 13.51 -8.15
N LEU A 200 20.23 12.72 -9.11
CA LEU A 200 20.94 11.60 -9.72
C LEU A 200 21.18 11.92 -11.20
N ASP A 201 22.32 11.49 -11.73
CA ASP A 201 22.74 11.85 -13.09
C ASP A 201 21.93 11.12 -14.16
N GLN A 202 21.51 9.89 -13.88
CA GLN A 202 20.86 9.02 -14.84
C GLN A 202 19.62 8.36 -14.25
N LEU A 203 18.59 8.17 -15.09
CA LEU A 203 17.32 7.58 -14.70
C LEU A 203 17.46 6.13 -14.18
N ASN A 204 18.39 5.36 -14.74
CA ASN A 204 18.71 4.01 -14.26
C ASN A 204 19.18 3.98 -12.80
N GLN A 205 19.88 5.01 -12.31
CA GLN A 205 20.31 5.11 -10.91
C GLN A 205 19.11 5.30 -9.98
N LEU A 206 18.10 6.08 -10.43
CA LEU A 206 16.84 6.25 -9.70
C LEU A 206 16.09 4.92 -9.59
N TYR A 207 16.08 4.14 -10.66
CA TYR A 207 15.47 2.81 -10.71
C TYR A 207 16.17 1.81 -9.80
N SER A 208 17.51 1.74 -9.86
CA SER A 208 18.30 0.90 -8.95
C SER A 208 18.08 1.30 -7.49
N LYS A 209 17.96 2.61 -7.21
CA LYS A 209 17.65 3.12 -5.87
C LYS A 209 16.28 2.64 -5.40
N GLN A 210 15.24 2.76 -6.23
CA GLN A 210 13.90 2.29 -5.89
C GLN A 210 13.91 0.79 -5.60
N ILE A 211 14.51 -0.03 -6.46
CA ILE A 211 14.60 -1.49 -6.25
C ILE A 211 15.33 -1.83 -4.95
N GLY A 212 16.46 -1.18 -4.68
CA GLY A 212 17.22 -1.42 -3.44
C GLY A 212 16.44 -1.03 -2.19
N LEU A 213 15.72 0.09 -2.23
CA LEU A 213 14.86 0.52 -1.12
C LEU A 213 13.67 -0.42 -0.91
N LEU A 214 13.03 -0.88 -1.98
CA LEU A 214 11.95 -1.88 -1.90
C LEU A 214 12.47 -3.21 -1.35
N GLY A 215 13.64 -3.67 -1.80
CA GLY A 215 14.29 -4.87 -1.25
C GLY A 215 14.56 -4.76 0.26
N ASN A 216 15.07 -3.60 0.72
CA ASN A 216 15.30 -3.34 2.14
C ASN A 216 14.00 -3.22 2.94
N GLN A 217 12.96 -2.58 2.38
CA GLN A 217 11.64 -2.52 2.98
C GLN A 217 11.13 -3.94 3.25
N HIS A 218 11.26 -4.84 2.27
CA HIS A 218 10.86 -6.25 2.42
C HIS A 218 11.64 -7.00 3.51
N TYR A 219 12.95 -6.74 3.63
CA TYR A 219 13.80 -7.42 4.59
C TYR A 219 13.62 -6.90 6.03
N GLN A 220 13.48 -5.60 6.21
CA GLN A 220 13.32 -5.01 7.56
C GLN A 220 11.94 -5.26 8.17
N MET A 221 10.88 -5.38 7.35
CA MET A 221 9.56 -5.83 7.84
C MET A 221 9.58 -7.27 8.35
N HIS A 222 10.51 -8.12 7.87
CA HIS A 222 10.72 -9.46 8.41
C HIS A 222 11.50 -9.45 9.73
N LEU A 223 12.55 -8.65 9.84
CA LEU A 223 13.41 -8.63 11.03
C LEU A 223 12.79 -7.94 12.26
N ALA A 224 11.89 -6.97 12.07
CA ALA A 224 11.25 -6.26 13.17
C ALA A 224 10.40 -7.18 14.10
N TYR A 225 10.15 -8.43 13.69
CA TYR A 225 9.25 -9.36 14.40
C TYR A 225 9.86 -10.72 14.72
N GLU A 226 11.10 -11.01 14.31
CA GLU A 226 11.83 -12.22 14.77
C GLU A 226 12.55 -12.00 16.11
N PHE A 227 12.67 -10.74 16.56
CA PHE A 227 13.40 -10.36 17.78
C PHE A 227 12.66 -9.34 18.67
N GLY A 228 11.35 -9.16 18.48
CA GLY A 228 10.49 -8.28 19.27
C GLY A 228 9.47 -9.04 20.10
#